data_AF-A0A929U7Q0-F1
#
_entry.id   AF-A0A929U7Q0-F1
#
_cell.length_a   1.000
_cell.length_b   1.000
_cell.length_c   1.000
_cell.angle_alpha   90.00
_cell.angle_beta   90.00
_cell.angle_gamma   90.00
#
_symmetry.space_group_name_H-M   'P 1'
#
loop_
_entity.id
_entity.type
_entity.pdbx_description
1 polymer ?
#
loop_
_entity_poly.entity_id
_entity_poly.type
_entity_poly.pdbx_seq_one_letter_code
_entity_poly.pdbx_strand_id
1 'polypeptide(L)'
;GHVGVGLGKATEIPDAIRKGKEDATKNLIEVPLDENHSITHDFIGKFGSAEVLLKKSPEGTGIIAGGPARSVCELAGIQNIRTKSLGSNNKQNVVIATINGLAALKTPEGVAKMRGKSVEEVMA
;
A
#
# COMPACT_ATOMS: atom_id res chain seq x y z
N GLY A 1 -8.57 0.35 4.33
CA GLY A 1 -9.33 0.68 3.10
C GLY A 1 -9.02 -0.33 2.01
N HIS A 2 -9.58 -0.17 0.81
CA HIS A 2 -9.37 -1.11 -0.29
C HIS A 2 -8.68 -0.42 -1.46
N VAL A 3 -7.68 -1.06 -2.06
CA VAL A 3 -7.00 -0.52 -3.25
C VAL A 3 -6.61 -1.65 -4.19
N GLY A 4 -6.67 -1.40 -5.49
CA GLY A 4 -6.28 -2.37 -6.51
C GLY A 4 -5.54 -1.68 -7.64
N VAL A 5 -4.62 -2.40 -8.28
CA VAL A 5 -3.94 -1.97 -9.50
C VAL A 5 -4.24 -2.96 -10.61
N GLY A 6 -4.42 -2.42 -11.81
CA GLY A 6 -4.58 -3.24 -13.01
C GLY A 6 -3.97 -2.56 -14.21
N LEU A 7 -3.64 -3.36 -15.21
CA LEU A 7 -3.06 -2.87 -16.46
C LEU A 7 -3.89 -3.34 -17.65
N GLY A 8 -4.30 -2.38 -18.49
CA GLY A 8 -5.07 -2.65 -19.70
C GLY A 8 -4.31 -2.23 -20.94
N LYS A 9 -4.38 -3.07 -21.98
CA LYS A 9 -3.84 -2.77 -23.32
C LYS A 9 -4.92 -2.99 -24.39
N ALA A 10 -5.10 -1.97 -25.23
CA ALA A 10 -5.99 -2.00 -26.39
C ALA A 10 -5.49 -0.98 -27.43
N THR A 11 -6.01 -1.05 -28.64
CA THR A 11 -5.74 -0.06 -29.71
C THR A 11 -6.38 1.28 -29.36
N GLU A 12 -7.62 1.26 -28.89
CA GLU A 12 -8.36 2.43 -28.46
C GLU A 12 -8.10 2.75 -26.99
N ILE A 13 -7.89 4.03 -26.68
CA ILE A 13 -7.60 4.51 -25.32
C ILE A 13 -8.73 4.17 -24.33
N PRO A 14 -10.03 4.38 -24.65
CA PRO A 14 -11.12 4.06 -23.73
C PRO A 14 -11.17 2.58 -23.37
N ASP A 15 -10.92 1.70 -24.33
CA ASP A 15 -10.90 0.26 -24.10
C ASP A 15 -9.72 -0.18 -23.24
N ALA A 16 -8.55 0.44 -23.41
CA ALA A 16 -7.39 0.19 -22.56
C ALA A 16 -7.69 0.57 -21.10
N ILE A 17 -8.36 1.70 -20.87
CA ILE A 17 -8.79 2.13 -19.53
C ILE A 17 -9.82 1.15 -18.94
N ARG A 18 -10.82 0.72 -19.73
CA ARG A 18 -11.83 -0.24 -19.27
C ARG A 18 -11.19 -1.56 -18.82
N LYS A 19 -10.30 -2.12 -19.65
CA LYS A 19 -9.55 -3.35 -19.30
C LYS A 19 -8.70 -3.16 -18.05
N GLY A 20 -8.05 -2.01 -17.90
CA GLY A 20 -7.26 -1.70 -16.71
C GLY A 20 -8.11 -1.63 -15.44
N LYS A 21 -9.32 -1.05 -15.52
CA LYS A 21 -10.27 -1.03 -14.41
C LYS A 21 -10.75 -2.43 -14.04
N GLU A 22 -11.14 -3.25 -15.02
CA GLU A 22 -11.58 -4.63 -14.77
C GLU A 22 -10.50 -5.48 -14.11
N ASP A 23 -9.25 -5.31 -14.55
CA ASP A 23 -8.09 -5.99 -13.95
C ASP A 23 -7.82 -5.47 -12.52
N ALA A 24 -7.94 -4.16 -12.28
CA ALA A 24 -7.76 -3.57 -10.96
C ALA A 24 -8.79 -4.06 -9.95
N THR A 25 -10.06 -4.18 -10.35
CA THR A 25 -11.14 -4.68 -9.50
C THR A 25 -10.92 -6.13 -9.07
N LYS A 26 -10.31 -6.95 -9.94
CA LYS A 26 -9.97 -8.35 -9.60
C LYS A 26 -8.81 -8.45 -8.61
N ASN A 27 -7.88 -7.49 -8.65
CA ASN A 27 -6.68 -7.45 -7.80
C ASN A 27 -6.83 -6.47 -6.62
N LEU A 28 -8.02 -6.41 -6.02
CA LEU A 28 -8.26 -5.60 -4.82
C LEU A 28 -7.56 -6.22 -3.61
N ILE A 29 -6.85 -5.38 -2.86
CA ILE A 29 -6.27 -5.72 -1.57
C ILE A 29 -6.95 -4.93 -0.46
N GLU A 30 -7.05 -5.55 0.71
CA GLU A 30 -7.42 -4.88 1.95
C GLU A 30 -6.16 -4.32 2.61
N VAL A 31 -6.21 -3.03 2.97
CA VAL A 31 -5.11 -2.33 3.63
C VAL A 31 -5.47 -2.13 5.10
N PRO A 32 -4.72 -2.75 6.03
CA PRO A 32 -4.93 -2.58 7.46
C PRO A 32 -4.50 -1.16 7.87
N LEU A 33 -5.44 -0.42 8.45
CA LEU A 33 -5.22 0.94 8.96
C LEU A 33 -5.22 0.91 10.48
N ASP A 34 -4.44 1.79 11.10
CA ASP A 34 -4.52 2.06 12.53
C ASP A 34 -5.57 3.14 12.85
N GLU A 35 -5.77 3.42 14.15
CA GLU A 35 -6.72 4.43 14.64
C GLU A 35 -6.45 5.83 14.09
N ASN A 36 -5.20 6.13 13.74
CA ASN A 36 -4.75 7.40 13.19
C ASN A 36 -4.85 7.46 11.66
N HIS A 37 -5.53 6.51 11.03
CA HIS A 37 -5.61 6.37 9.57
C HIS A 37 -4.21 6.30 8.91
N SER A 38 -3.25 5.67 9.60
CA SER A 38 -1.89 5.36 9.15
C SER A 38 -1.70 3.84 9.00
N ILE A 39 -0.49 3.43 8.62
CA ILE A 39 -0.09 2.01 8.54
C ILE A 39 0.28 1.47 9.92
N THR A 40 0.15 0.15 10.12
CA THR A 40 0.36 -0.47 11.44
C THR A 40 1.80 -0.40 11.93
N HIS A 41 2.78 -0.57 11.02
CA HIS A 41 4.21 -0.53 11.31
C HIS A 41 5.00 -0.13 10.05
N ASP A 42 6.28 0.21 10.24
CA ASP A 42 7.19 0.52 9.14
C ASP A 42 7.49 -0.74 8.30
N PHE A 43 7.44 -0.60 6.98
CA PHE A 43 7.68 -1.72 6.05
C PHE A 43 8.36 -1.25 4.76
N ILE A 44 9.07 -2.15 4.08
CA ILE A 44 9.66 -1.87 2.77
C ILE A 44 9.01 -2.79 1.73
N GLY A 45 8.17 -2.22 0.88
CA GLY A 45 7.58 -2.92 -0.26
C GLY A 45 8.59 -3.06 -1.39
N LYS A 46 8.62 -4.21 -2.07
CA LYS A 46 9.56 -4.48 -3.16
C LYS A 46 8.85 -5.07 -4.37
N PHE A 47 9.26 -4.65 -5.56
CA PHE A 47 8.87 -5.27 -6.82
C PHE A 47 9.92 -5.01 -7.90
N GLY A 48 10.51 -6.07 -8.44
CA GLY A 48 11.64 -5.96 -9.37
C GLY A 48 12.78 -5.16 -8.75
N SER A 49 13.19 -4.07 -9.41
CA SER A 49 14.23 -3.13 -8.95
C SER A 49 13.68 -1.90 -8.21
N ALA A 50 12.37 -1.86 -7.91
CA ALA A 50 11.76 -0.77 -7.15
C ALA A 50 11.57 -1.21 -5.69
N GLU A 51 12.02 -0.38 -4.76
CA GLU A 51 11.74 -0.53 -3.34
C GLU A 51 11.03 0.73 -2.85
N VAL A 52 10.01 0.58 -2.01
CA VAL A 52 9.25 1.68 -1.44
C VAL A 52 9.22 1.51 0.06
N LEU A 53 9.88 2.44 0.77
CA LEU A 53 9.74 2.58 2.21
C LEU A 53 8.35 3.13 2.51
N LEU A 54 7.60 2.40 3.34
CA LEU A 54 6.33 2.79 3.93
C LEU A 54 6.59 3.02 5.41
N LYS A 55 6.48 4.28 5.85
CA LYS A 55 6.75 4.66 7.22
C LYS A 55 5.49 5.19 7.89
N LYS A 56 5.19 4.65 9.06
CA LYS A 56 4.11 5.09 9.93
C LYS A 56 4.33 6.54 10.33
N SER A 57 3.25 7.31 10.38
CA SER A 57 3.29 8.73 10.71
C SER A 57 2.22 9.09 11.75
N PRO A 58 2.49 10.05 12.63
CA PRO A 58 1.49 10.56 13.57
C PRO A 58 0.38 11.34 12.83
N GLU A 59 -0.72 11.56 13.53
CA GLU A 59 -1.83 12.38 13.06
C GLU A 59 -1.37 13.79 12.62
N GLY A 60 -2.00 14.32 11.58
CA GLY A 60 -1.69 15.66 11.04
C GLY A 60 -0.49 15.70 10.09
N THR A 61 0.17 14.57 9.83
CA THR A 61 1.29 14.51 8.86
C THR A 61 0.80 14.62 7.42
N GLY A 62 -0.40 14.11 7.12
CA GLY A 62 -0.88 13.98 5.75
C GLY A 62 -0.09 12.93 4.95
N ILE A 63 -0.32 12.91 3.64
CA ILE A 63 0.32 11.97 2.72
C ILE A 63 1.57 12.59 2.12
N ILE A 64 2.74 12.20 2.63
CA ILE A 64 4.05 12.61 2.10
C ILE A 64 4.60 11.45 1.27
N ALA A 65 4.29 11.47 -0.03
CA ALA A 65 4.62 10.40 -0.94
C ALA A 65 4.95 10.92 -2.35
N GLY A 66 5.77 10.15 -3.09
CA GLY A 66 5.98 10.38 -4.52
C GLY A 66 4.72 10.05 -5.32
N GLY A 67 4.51 10.70 -6.47
CA GLY A 67 3.27 10.63 -7.26
C GLY A 67 2.63 9.24 -7.38
N PRO A 68 3.36 8.19 -7.82
CA PRO A 68 2.79 6.85 -7.97
C PRO A 68 2.34 6.23 -6.64
N ALA A 69 3.13 6.36 -5.58
CA ALA A 69 2.77 5.85 -4.25
C ALA A 69 1.66 6.68 -3.59
N ARG A 70 1.64 8.01 -3.82
CA ARG A 70 0.61 8.92 -3.33
C ARG A 70 -0.78 8.49 -3.82
N SER A 71 -0.95 8.26 -5.12
CA SER A 71 -2.25 7.84 -5.67
C SER A 71 -2.75 6.52 -5.07
N VAL A 72 -1.85 5.58 -4.79
CA VAL A 72 -2.21 4.32 -4.12
C VAL A 72 -2.63 4.59 -2.67
N CYS A 73 -1.87 5.40 -1.92
CA CYS A 73 -2.18 5.68 -0.52
C CYS A 73 -3.49 6.45 -0.35
N GLU A 74 -3.76 7.43 -1.22
CA GLU A 74 -5.00 8.19 -1.25
C GLU A 74 -6.20 7.29 -1.49
N LEU A 75 -6.14 6.42 -2.50
CA LEU A 75 -7.23 5.49 -2.82
C LEU A 75 -7.41 4.40 -1.74
N ALA A 76 -6.32 4.01 -1.06
CA ALA A 76 -6.38 3.07 0.06
C ALA A 76 -7.04 3.66 1.32
N GLY A 77 -7.27 4.98 1.36
CA GLY A 77 -7.83 5.68 2.52
C GLY A 77 -6.81 5.98 3.62
N ILE A 78 -5.52 5.95 3.31
CA ILE A 78 -4.45 6.33 4.24
C ILE A 78 -4.39 7.85 4.30
N GLN A 79 -4.51 8.44 5.49
CA GLN A 79 -4.41 9.88 5.67
C GLN A 79 -3.01 10.31 6.08
N ASN A 80 -2.31 9.50 6.87
CA ASN A 80 -1.03 9.87 7.46
C ASN A 80 0.04 8.83 7.08
N ILE A 81 0.97 9.19 6.19
CA ILE A 81 2.07 8.29 5.81
C ILE A 81 3.26 9.06 5.26
N ARG A 82 4.46 8.55 5.52
CA ARG A 82 5.68 8.97 4.83
C ARG A 82 6.15 7.83 3.95
N THR A 83 6.38 8.11 2.69
CA THR A 83 6.93 7.12 1.77
C THR A 83 8.14 7.67 1.03
N LYS A 84 9.07 6.76 0.70
CA LYS A 84 10.22 7.08 -0.14
C LYS A 84 10.48 5.92 -1.09
N SER A 85 10.52 6.23 -2.39
CA SER A 85 11.04 5.30 -3.39
C SER A 85 12.56 5.23 -3.26
N LEU A 86 13.08 4.02 -3.05
CA LEU A 86 14.49 3.67 -2.95
C LEU A 86 14.79 2.75 -4.15
N GLY A 87 15.67 3.18 -5.05
CA GLY A 87 15.97 2.44 -6.27
C GLY A 87 15.25 2.99 -7.51
N SER A 88 14.49 2.16 -8.22
CA SER A 88 13.90 2.51 -9.51
C SER A 88 12.81 3.59 -9.43
N ASN A 89 12.78 4.47 -10.43
CA ASN A 89 11.75 5.50 -10.61
C ASN A 89 10.66 5.08 -11.61
N ASN A 90 10.63 3.83 -12.05
CA ASN A 90 9.58 3.33 -12.95
C ASN A 90 8.24 3.35 -12.21
N LYS A 91 7.30 4.18 -12.68
CA LYS A 91 6.00 4.42 -12.05
C LYS A 91 5.22 3.13 -11.80
N GLN A 92 5.20 2.21 -12.76
CA GLN A 92 4.47 0.95 -12.64
C GLN A 92 5.05 0.08 -11.52
N ASN A 93 6.37 -0.07 -11.49
CA ASN A 93 7.02 -0.89 -10.46
C ASN A 93 6.86 -0.28 -9.06
N VAL A 94 6.90 1.05 -8.94
CA VAL A 94 6.66 1.74 -7.68
C VAL A 94 5.24 1.51 -7.16
N VAL A 95 4.22 1.57 -8.04
CA VAL A 95 2.82 1.24 -7.66
C VAL A 95 2.72 -0.20 -7.15
N ILE A 96 3.28 -1.16 -7.89
CA ILE A 96 3.21 -2.58 -7.52
C ILE A 96 3.98 -2.83 -6.22
N ALA A 97 5.18 -2.26 -6.07
CA ALA A 97 5.96 -2.35 -4.84
C ALA A 97 5.20 -1.78 -3.63
N THR A 98 4.48 -0.66 -3.83
CA THR A 98 3.65 -0.04 -2.79
C THR A 98 2.51 -0.96 -2.37
N ILE A 99 1.78 -1.55 -3.33
CA ILE A 99 0.69 -2.50 -3.06
C ILE A 99 1.19 -3.76 -2.36
N ASN A 100 2.32 -4.33 -2.82
CA ASN A 100 2.94 -5.46 -2.15
C ASN A 100 3.33 -5.13 -0.71
N GLY A 101 3.85 -3.92 -0.48
CA GLY A 101 4.18 -3.44 0.85
C GLY A 101 2.95 -3.32 1.75
N LEU A 102 1.86 -2.76 1.23
CA LEU A 102 0.60 -2.61 1.97
C LEU A 102 -0.07 -3.97 2.26
N ALA A 103 -0.04 -4.90 1.30
CA ALA A 103 -0.60 -6.24 1.47
C ALA A 103 0.19 -7.10 2.48
N ALA A 104 1.49 -6.83 2.65
CA ALA A 104 2.33 -7.53 3.61
C ALA A 104 2.20 -7.01 5.05
N LEU A 105 1.48 -5.90 5.25
CA LEU A 105 1.24 -5.37 6.59
C LEU A 105 0.41 -6.35 7.42
N LYS A 106 0.77 -6.47 8.69
CA LYS A 106 0.09 -7.30 9.67
C LYS A 106 -0.52 -6.40 10.73
N THR A 107 -1.70 -6.77 11.20
CA THR A 107 -2.31 -6.16 12.38
C THR A 107 -1.69 -6.75 13.65
N PRO A 108 -1.55 -5.98 14.74
CA PRO A 108 -1.09 -6.49 16.03
C PRO A 108 -1.88 -7.71 16.51
N GLU A 109 -3.20 -7.71 16.29
CA GLU A 109 -4.11 -8.83 16.58
C GLU A 109 -3.76 -10.08 15.79
N GLY A 110 -3.45 -9.93 14.50
CA GLY A 110 -3.01 -11.02 13.64
C GLY A 110 -1.68 -11.61 14.12
N VAL A 111 -0.74 -10.77 14.55
CA VAL A 111 0.55 -11.22 15.10
C VAL A 111 0.37 -11.92 16.45
N ALA A 112 -0.48 -11.40 17.33
CA ALA A 112 -0.80 -11.99 18.63
C ALA A 112 -1.38 -13.40 18.47
N LYS A 113 -2.36 -13.56 17.56
CA LYS A 113 -2.94 -14.87 17.23
C LYS A 113 -1.92 -15.85 16.64
N MET A 114 -1.03 -15.38 15.77
CA MET A 114 0.04 -16.22 15.21
C MET A 114 1.06 -16.67 16.27
N ARG A 115 1.32 -15.83 17.27
CA ARG A 115 2.30 -16.10 18.34
C ARG A 115 1.70 -16.77 19.57
N GLY A 116 0.38 -16.92 19.64
CA GLY A 116 -0.31 -17.50 20.80
C GLY A 116 -0.20 -16.66 22.08
N LYS A 117 -0.03 -15.33 21.94
CA LYS A 117 0.14 -14.37 23.04
C LYS A 117 -1.02 -13.38 23.10
N SER A 118 -1.19 -12.70 24.22
CA SER A 118 -2.14 -11.58 24.30
C SER A 118 -1.65 -10.38 23.49
N VAL A 119 -2.56 -9.48 23.09
CA VAL A 119 -2.20 -8.28 22.31
C VAL A 119 -1.28 -7.35 23.12
N GLU A 120 -1.48 -7.28 24.43
CA GLU A 120 -0.66 -6.50 25.36
C GLU A 120 0.79 -7.01 25.42
N GLU A 121 1.01 -8.33 25.39
CA GLU A 121 2.36 -8.92 25.35
C GLU A 121 3.09 -8.74 24.01
N VAL A 122 2.38 -8.36 22.94
CA VAL A 122 2.96 -8.13 21.61
C VAL A 122 3.24 -6.64 21.38
N MET A 123 2.57 -5.76 22.13
CA MET A 123 2.79 -4.32 22.11
C MET A 123 3.78 -3.83 23.18
N ALA A 124 4.03 -4.62 24.22
CA ALA A 124 5.07 -4.39 25.23
C ALA A 124 6.48 -4.65 24.67
#